data_AF-A0A372LDY9-F1
#
_entry.id   AF-A0A372LDY9-F1
#
_cell.length_a   1.000
_cell.length_b   1.000
_cell.length_c   1.000
_cell.angle_alpha   90.00
_cell.angle_beta   90.00
_cell.angle_gamma   90.00
#
_symmetry.space_group_name_H-M   'P 1'
#
loop_
_entity.id
_entity.type
_entity.pdbx_description
1 polymer ?
#
loop_
_entity_poly.entity_id
_entity_poly.type
_entity_poly.pdbx_seq_one_letter_code
_entity_poly.pdbx_strand_id
1 'polypeptide(L)' 'MPISISINLLTSLHVRFKVVLKALSETDSKRKIHLPEFDLLSVDKLTATYAVLGRHHAASITSLRKQKGW' A
#
# COMPACT_ATOMS: atom_id res chain seq x y z
N MET A 1 -20.00 -6.75 9.19
CA MET A 1 -18.69 -7.09 9.81
C MET A 1 -18.10 -5.83 10.44
N PRO A 2 -17.53 -5.88 11.65
CA PRO A 2 -16.90 -4.71 12.27
C PRO A 2 -15.71 -4.19 11.46
N ILE A 3 -15.58 -2.87 11.30
CA ILE A 3 -14.47 -2.24 10.57
C ILE A 3 -13.09 -2.53 11.20
N SER A 4 -13.07 -2.78 12.52
CA SER A 4 -11.86 -3.13 13.28
C SER A 4 -11.16 -4.38 12.72
N ILE A 5 -11.90 -5.32 12.12
CA ILE A 5 -11.33 -6.52 11.50
C ILE A 5 -10.42 -6.13 10.33
N SER A 6 -10.91 -5.27 9.42
CA SER A 6 -10.12 -4.79 8.28
C SER A 6 -8.94 -3.91 8.72
N ILE A 7 -9.13 -3.08 9.75
CA ILE A 7 -8.04 -2.25 10.31
C ILE A 7 -6.93 -3.14 10.89
N ASN A 8 -7.27 -4.17 11.65
CA ASN A 8 -6.29 -5.09 12.24
C ASN A 8 -5.54 -5.89 11.16
N LEU A 9 -6.24 -6.31 10.11
CA LEU A 9 -5.64 -6.97 8.95
C LEU A 9 -4.60 -6.07 8.27
N LEU A 10 -4.99 -4.84 7.91
CA LEU A 10 -4.08 -3.89 7.25
C LEU A 10 -2.88 -3.53 8.12
N THR A 11 -3.10 -3.37 9.42
CA THR A 11 -2.03 -3.07 10.39
C THR A 11 -1.01 -4.21 10.44
N SER A 12 -1.47 -5.46 10.55
CA SER A 12 -0.62 -6.65 10.57
C SER A 12 0.12 -6.83 9.23
N LEU A 13 -0.56 -6.56 8.12
CA LEU A 13 0.03 -6.61 6.78
C LEU A 13 1.15 -5.58 6.61
N HIS A 14 0.96 -4.35 7.08
CA HIS A 14 1.98 -3.30 7.01
C HIS A 14 3.21 -3.59 7.85
N VAL A 15 3.06 -4.25 9.01
CA VAL A 15 4.20 -4.74 9.80
C VAL A 15 5.03 -5.72 8.97
N ARG A 16 4.39 -6.71 8.35
CA ARG A 16 5.08 -7.68 7.49
C ARG A 16 5.73 -7.03 6.27
N PHE A 17 5.02 -6.12 5.60
CA PHE A 17 5.56 -5.37 4.45
C PHE A 17 6.79 -4.57 4.83
N LYS A 18 6.78 -3.86 5.98
CA LYS A 18 7.94 -3.11 6.44
C LYS A 18 9.16 -4.00 6.63
N VAL A 19 8.99 -5.18 7.22
CA VAL A 19 10.10 -6.15 7.42
C VAL A 19 10.62 -6.65 6.07
N VAL A 20 9.74 -7.09 5.18
CA VAL A 20 10.14 -7.64 3.88
C VAL A 20 10.79 -6.58 3.00
N LEU A 21 10.19 -5.40 2.85
CA LEU A 21 10.68 -4.34 1.99
C LEU A 21 12.04 -3.79 2.45
N LYS A 22 12.29 -3.74 3.76
CA LYS A 22 13.59 -3.34 4.32
C LYS A 22 14.69 -4.38 4.10
N ALA A 23 14.33 -5.64 3.91
CA ALA A 23 15.29 -6.71 3.68
C ALA A 23 15.71 -6.85 2.21
N LEU A 24 15.05 -6.14 1.29
CA LEU A 24 15.37 -6.19 -0.14
C LEU A 24 16.70 -5.47 -0.41
N SER A 25 17.57 -6.11 -1.20
CA SER A 25 18.69 -5.41 -1.84
C SER A 25 18.20 -4.48 -2.94
N GLU A 26 19.08 -3.60 -3.43
CA GLU A 26 18.78 -2.77 -4.61
C GLU A 26 18.47 -3.63 -5.84
N THR A 27 19.16 -4.77 -6.01
CA THR A 27 18.88 -5.70 -7.10
C THR A 27 17.51 -6.34 -6.94
N ASP A 28 17.12 -6.74 -5.72
CA ASP A 28 15.80 -7.29 -5.46
C ASP A 28 14.68 -6.27 -5.72
N SER A 29 14.90 -5.01 -5.35
CA SER A 29 13.90 -3.95 -5.56
C SER A 29 13.64 -3.66 -7.04
N LYS A 30 14.60 -3.96 -7.92
CA LYS A 30 14.49 -3.80 -9.38
C LYS A 30 13.95 -5.03 -10.11
N ARG A 31 13.72 -6.15 -9.41
CA ARG A 31 13.11 -7.35 -10.01
C ARG A 31 11.76 -7.01 -10.63
N LYS A 32 11.53 -7.47 -11.85
CA LYS A 32 10.30 -7.24 -12.61
C LYS A 32 9.30 -8.37 -12.39
N ILE A 33 8.04 -8.00 -12.25
CA ILE A 33 6.90 -8.90 -12.12
C ILE A 33 6.03 -8.72 -13.36
N HIS A 34 5.64 -9.83 -13.97
CA HIS A 34 4.67 -9.82 -15.05
C HIS A 34 3.27 -9.69 -14.45
N LEU A 35 2.53 -8.67 -14.89
CA LEU A 35 1.15 -8.45 -14.50
C LEU A 35 0.32 -8.64 -15.76
N PRO A 36 -0.69 -9.51 -15.79
CA PRO A 36 -1.45 -9.79 -17.03
C PRO A 36 -2.07 -8.53 -17.64
N GLU A 37 -2.47 -7.58 -16.80
CA GLU A 37 -3.12 -6.32 -17.18
C GLU A 37 -2.14 -5.16 -17.45
N PHE A 38 -0.84 -5.31 -17.16
CA PHE A 38 0.14 -4.22 -17.27
C PHE A 38 1.47 -4.69 -17.86
N ASP A 39 2.30 -3.76 -18.31
CA ASP A 39 3.69 -4.08 -18.62
C ASP A 39 4.45 -4.61 -17.39
N LEU A 40 5.64 -5.17 -17.62
CA LEU A 40 6.54 -5.60 -16.56
C LEU A 40 6.84 -4.44 -15.58
N LEU A 41 6.32 -4.53 -14.35
CA LEU A 41 6.57 -3.56 -13.29
C LEU A 41 7.59 -4.08 -12.29
N SER A 42 8.49 -3.21 -11.84
CA SER A 42 9.46 -3.54 -10.79
C SER A 42 8.83 -3.48 -9.40
N VAL A 43 9.40 -4.23 -8.45
CA VAL A 43 8.95 -4.28 -7.04
C VAL A 43 8.91 -2.88 -6.40
N ASP A 44 9.93 -2.06 -6.65
CA ASP A 44 9.99 -0.67 -6.15
C ASP A 44 8.86 0.20 -6.71
N LYS A 45 8.53 0.06 -7.99
CA LYS A 45 7.43 0.79 -8.64
C LYS A 45 6.08 0.39 -8.06
N LEU A 46 5.86 -0.91 -7.85
CA LEU A 46 4.65 -1.43 -7.23
C LEU A 46 4.50 -0.92 -5.78
N THR A 47 5.59 -0.92 -5.02
CA THR A 47 5.61 -0.40 -3.66
C THR A 47 5.28 1.10 -3.62
N ALA A 48 5.85 1.89 -4.53
CA ALA A 48 5.56 3.31 -4.64
C ALA A 48 4.09 3.57 -5.02
N THR A 49 3.55 2.82 -5.98
CA THR A 49 2.14 2.91 -6.38
C THR A 49 1.21 2.60 -5.21
N TYR A 50 1.48 1.53 -4.45
CA TYR A 50 0.71 1.19 -3.25
C TYR A 50 0.74 2.32 -2.21
N ALA A 51 1.90 2.92 -1.97
CA ALA A 51 2.05 4.02 -1.02
C ALA A 51 1.25 5.27 -1.43
N VAL A 52 1.20 5.59 -2.73
CA VAL A 52 0.37 6.69 -3.26
C VAL A 52 -1.11 6.38 -3.07
N LEU A 53 -1.54 5.17 -3.40
CA LEU A 53 -2.94 4.75 -3.29
C LEU A 53 -3.46 4.85 -1.85
N GLY A 54 -2.67 4.40 -0.87
CA GLY A 54 -3.01 4.51 0.55
C GLY A 54 -3.23 5.96 1.00
N ARG A 55 -2.35 6.88 0.57
CA ARG A 55 -2.49 8.32 0.86
C ARG A 55 -3.74 8.92 0.21
N HIS A 56 -4.03 8.53 -1.03
CA HIS A 56 -5.21 8.99 -1.74
C HIS A 56 -6.51 8.61 -1.00
N HIS A 57 -6.67 7.35 -0.59
CA HIS A 57 -7.86 6.92 0.14
C HIS A 57 -7.98 7.56 1.53
N ALA A 58 -6.87 7.67 2.27
CA ALA A 58 -6.86 8.34 3.56
C ALA A 58 -7.31 9.80 3.44
N ALA A 59 -6.80 10.51 2.42
CA ALA A 59 -7.18 11.89 2.14
C ALA A 59 -8.67 12.05 1.83
N SER A 60 -9.25 11.13 1.06
CA SER A 60 -10.70 11.12 0.78
C SER A 60 -11.54 10.99 2.05
N ILE A 61 -11.15 10.08 2.95
CA ILE A 61 -11.84 9.90 4.24
C ILE A 61 -11.71 11.17 5.10
N THR A 62 -10.51 11.72 5.26
CA THR A 62 -10.29 12.92 6.08
C THR A 62 -11.02 14.15 5.52
N SER A 63 -11.07 14.27 4.19
CA SER A 63 -11.78 15.38 3.53
C SER A 63 -13.29 15.28 3.76
N LEU A 64 -13.86 14.07 3.64
CA LEU A 64 -15.28 13.84 3.91
C LEU A 64 -15.62 14.17 5.37
N ARG A 65 -14.81 13.70 6.34
CA ARG A 65 -15.00 14.01 7.77
C ARG A 65 -15.04 15.52 8.01
N LYS A 66 -14.06 16.24 7.44
CA LYS A 66 -13.98 17.70 7.53
C LYS A 66 -15.22 18.38 6.95
N GLN A 67 -15.70 17.94 5.78
CA GLN A 67 -16.91 18.50 5.15
C GLN A 67 -18.18 18.26 5.96
N LYS A 68 -18.26 17.15 6.70
CA LYS A 68 -19.43 16.79 7.52
C LYS A 68 -19.36 17.33 8.95
N GLY A 69 -18.24 17.92 9.37
CA GLY A 69 -18.04 18.40 10.74
C GLY A 69 -17.91 17.28 11.78
N TRP A 70 -17.37 16.12 11.38
CA TRP A 70 -17.06 14.98 12.25
C TRP A 70 -15.62 14.97 12.77
#